data_AF-A0A377K5X3-F1
#
_entry.id   AF-A0A377K5X3-F1
#
_cell.length_a   1.000
_cell.length_b   1.000
_cell.length_c   1.000
_cell.angle_alpha   90.00
_cell.angle_beta   90.00
_cell.angle_gamma   90.00
#
_symmetry.space_group_name_H-M   'P 1'
#
loop_
_entity.id
_entity.type
_entity.pdbx_description
1 polymer ?
#
loop_
_entity_poly.entity_id
_entity_poly.type
_entity_poly.pdbx_seq_one_letter_code
_entity_poly.pdbx_strand_id
1 'polypeptide(L)'
;MQISSNKKWRKITGGYKAINYGYTDDRVYSKLTSENPIDLVRYQLANCYMGRAGLINSGGAAGGETDLCDAVRTAVINKRAGGMGLILGRKAFKKSMADGVKLINAVQDVYLDSKITIA
;
A
#
# COMPACT_ATOMS: atom_id res chain seq x y z
N MET A 1 -11.89 12.20 -18.08
CA MET A 1 -12.37 10.92 -17.51
C MET A 1 -12.11 10.96 -16.02
N GLN A 2 -13.14 11.26 -15.24
CA GLN A 2 -13.07 11.48 -13.79
C GLN A 2 -12.83 10.13 -13.11
N ILE A 3 -11.66 9.92 -12.51
CA ILE A 3 -11.48 8.81 -11.56
C ILE A 3 -12.13 9.27 -10.25
N SER A 4 -13.46 9.27 -10.23
CA SER A 4 -14.24 9.48 -9.01
C SER A 4 -14.36 8.16 -8.27
N SER A 5 -13.50 7.95 -7.28
CA SER A 5 -13.84 7.27 -6.03
C SER A 5 -12.62 7.28 -5.12
N ASN A 6 -12.86 7.42 -3.82
CA ASN A 6 -11.90 7.37 -2.72
C ASN A 6 -11.21 6.00 -2.57
N LYS A 7 -10.75 5.36 -3.67
CA LYS A 7 -9.99 4.12 -3.64
C LYS A 7 -8.51 4.46 -3.47
N LYS A 8 -7.94 4.03 -2.34
CA LYS A 8 -6.49 4.09 -2.13
C LYS A 8 -5.80 3.19 -3.16
N TRP A 9 -4.64 3.63 -3.66
CA TRP A 9 -3.82 3.05 -4.73
C TRP A 9 -3.61 1.53 -4.69
N ARG A 10 -3.76 0.90 -3.51
CA ARG A 10 -3.66 -0.56 -3.28
C ARG A 10 -4.85 -1.39 -3.77
N LYS A 11 -5.96 -0.73 -4.12
CA LYS A 11 -7.21 -1.38 -4.54
C LYS A 11 -7.59 -1.07 -5.98
N ILE A 12 -6.70 -0.43 -6.74
CA ILE A 12 -6.97 0.01 -8.10
C ILE A 12 -6.23 -0.93 -9.05
N THR A 13 -6.98 -1.81 -9.70
CA THR A 13 -6.54 -2.61 -10.85
C THR A 13 -7.15 -2.01 -12.13
N GLY A 14 -6.84 -2.58 -13.29
CA GLY A 14 -7.48 -2.19 -14.56
C GLY A 14 -6.85 -0.99 -15.27
N GLY A 15 -5.68 -0.51 -14.82
CA GLY A 15 -4.99 0.64 -15.41
C GLY A 15 -4.77 0.50 -16.93
N TYR A 16 -4.33 -0.67 -17.41
CA TYR A 16 -4.16 -0.91 -18.85
C TYR A 16 -5.48 -0.81 -19.63
N LYS A 17 -6.59 -1.34 -19.09
CA LYS A 17 -7.92 -1.23 -19.72
C LYS A 17 -8.41 0.22 -19.74
N ALA A 18 -8.19 0.96 -18.67
CA ALA A 18 -8.67 2.33 -18.53
C ALA A 18 -7.91 3.33 -19.41
N ILE A 19 -6.59 3.16 -19.55
CA ILE A 19 -5.74 4.03 -20.38
C ILE A 19 -5.80 3.61 -21.86
N ASN A 20 -6.19 2.35 -22.15
CA ASN A 20 -6.21 1.77 -23.49
C ASN A 20 -4.87 1.90 -24.21
N TYR A 21 -3.77 1.70 -23.48
CA TYR A 21 -2.40 1.76 -23.96
C TYR A 21 -1.59 0.58 -23.43
N GLY A 22 -0.81 -0.06 -24.30
CA GLY A 22 -0.05 -1.28 -24.00
C GLY A 22 -0.87 -2.57 -24.15
N TYR A 23 -0.22 -3.72 -24.01
CA TYR A 23 -0.84 -5.03 -24.15
C TYR A 23 -1.26 -5.59 -22.79
N THR A 24 -2.51 -6.06 -22.70
CA THR A 24 -3.04 -6.75 -21.52
C THR A 24 -4.03 -7.82 -21.98
N ASP A 25 -4.14 -8.92 -21.23
CA ASP A 25 -5.05 -10.03 -21.51
C ASP A 25 -6.18 -10.01 -20.46
N ASP A 26 -7.40 -10.37 -20.85
CA ASP A 26 -8.55 -10.41 -19.93
C ASP A 26 -8.32 -11.31 -18.71
N ARG A 27 -7.54 -12.38 -18.87
CA ARG A 27 -7.19 -13.32 -17.79
C ARG A 27 -6.41 -12.66 -16.66
N VAL A 28 -5.70 -11.55 -16.92
CA VAL A 28 -5.04 -10.74 -15.87
C VAL A 28 -6.04 -10.32 -14.81
N TYR A 29 -7.25 -9.94 -15.22
CA TYR A 29 -8.28 -9.41 -14.33
C TYR A 29 -9.32 -10.45 -13.91
N SER A 30 -9.54 -11.51 -14.71
CA SER A 30 -10.56 -12.52 -14.41
C SER A 30 -10.03 -13.75 -13.66
N LYS A 31 -8.74 -14.08 -13.80
CA LYS A 31 -8.16 -15.32 -13.26
C LYS A 31 -6.89 -15.10 -12.44
N LEU A 32 -6.06 -14.14 -12.87
CA LEU A 32 -4.73 -13.91 -12.32
C LEU A 32 -4.68 -12.71 -11.37
N THR A 33 -5.81 -12.25 -10.83
CA THR A 33 -5.84 -11.23 -9.78
C THR A 33 -6.87 -11.64 -8.73
N SER A 34 -6.80 -11.03 -7.54
CA SER A 34 -7.79 -11.22 -6.48
C SER A 34 -8.20 -9.86 -5.89
N GLU A 35 -9.28 -9.87 -5.11
CA GLU A 35 -9.69 -8.71 -4.31
C GLU A 35 -8.91 -8.59 -2.99
N ASN A 36 -8.03 -9.55 -2.69
CA ASN A 36 -7.24 -9.54 -1.47
C ASN A 36 -6.14 -8.46 -1.58
N PRO A 37 -6.12 -7.47 -0.69
CA PRO A 37 -5.17 -6.36 -0.78
C PRO A 37 -3.71 -6.78 -0.57
N ILE A 38 -3.44 -7.93 0.08
CA ILE A 38 -2.07 -8.46 0.23
C ILE A 38 -1.58 -8.97 -1.12
N ASP A 39 -2.40 -9.72 -1.85
CA ASP A 39 -2.05 -10.25 -3.18
C ASP A 39 -1.82 -9.11 -4.18
N LEU A 40 -2.65 -8.06 -4.12
CA LEU A 40 -2.46 -6.86 -4.95
C LEU A 40 -1.11 -6.17 -4.70
N VAL A 41 -0.63 -6.13 -3.46
CA VAL A 41 0.70 -5.58 -3.15
C VAL A 41 1.82 -6.55 -3.54
N ARG A 42 1.59 -7.88 -3.55
CA ARG A 42 2.58 -8.85 -4.02
C ARG A 42 2.93 -8.69 -5.49
N TYR A 43 2.00 -8.23 -6.34
CA TYR A 43 2.35 -7.86 -7.73
C TYR A 43 3.40 -6.73 -7.78
N GLN A 44 3.38 -5.81 -6.82
CA GLN A 44 4.40 -4.78 -6.71
C GLN A 44 5.73 -5.37 -6.22
N LEU A 45 5.68 -6.28 -5.24
CA LEU A 45 6.86 -6.99 -4.77
C LEU A 45 7.52 -7.80 -5.90
N ALA A 46 6.73 -8.41 -6.79
CA ALA A 46 7.24 -9.14 -7.95
C ALA A 46 8.09 -8.24 -8.86
N ASN A 47 7.67 -6.98 -9.06
CA ASN A 47 8.45 -5.98 -9.80
C ASN A 47 9.74 -5.57 -9.07
N CYS A 48 9.85 -5.85 -7.78
CA CYS A 48 11.07 -5.67 -6.99
C CYS A 48 11.92 -6.95 -6.94
N TYR A 49 11.94 -7.73 -8.03
CA TYR A 49 12.65 -9.01 -8.13
C TYR A 49 12.27 -9.96 -6.99
N MET A 50 10.97 -10.11 -6.75
CA MET A 50 10.44 -10.93 -5.66
C MET A 50 10.96 -10.50 -4.27
N GLY A 51 11.22 -9.21 -4.09
CA GLY A 51 11.71 -8.64 -2.82
C GLY A 51 13.23 -8.62 -2.67
N ARG A 52 14.00 -9.06 -3.69
CA ARG A 52 15.47 -8.87 -3.67
C ARG A 52 15.85 -7.40 -3.64
N ALA A 53 15.07 -6.55 -4.31
CA ALA A 53 15.08 -5.11 -4.05
C ALA A 53 13.96 -4.78 -3.05
N GLY A 54 14.25 -3.94 -2.05
CA GLY A 54 13.28 -3.62 -1.01
C GLY A 54 12.09 -2.82 -1.55
N LEU A 55 10.88 -3.34 -1.36
CA LEU A 55 9.65 -2.61 -1.66
C LEU A 55 9.29 -1.68 -0.51
N ILE A 56 9.35 -0.36 -0.75
CA ILE A 56 8.86 0.66 0.17
C ILE A 56 7.68 1.39 -0.49
N ASN A 57 6.54 1.39 0.18
CA ASN A 57 5.29 1.90 -0.39
C ASN A 57 4.85 3.23 0.24
N SER A 58 4.01 4.00 -0.44
CA SER A 58 3.48 5.26 0.14
C SER A 58 2.52 4.99 1.30
N GLY A 59 2.59 5.77 2.36
CA GLY A 59 1.57 5.78 3.42
C GLY A 59 0.21 6.34 2.96
N GLY A 60 0.13 6.92 1.77
CA GLY A 60 -1.07 7.54 1.21
C GLY A 60 -1.26 9.01 1.63
N ALA A 61 -2.32 9.63 1.11
CA ALA A 61 -2.66 11.02 1.38
C ALA A 61 -3.10 11.24 2.84
N ALA A 62 -2.92 12.47 3.34
CA ALA A 62 -3.46 12.88 4.64
C ALA A 62 -5.00 12.97 4.55
N GLY A 63 -5.68 12.32 5.48
CA GLY A 63 -7.14 12.23 5.60
C GLY A 63 -7.67 12.73 6.95
N GLY A 64 -6.82 13.33 7.79
CA GLY A 64 -7.22 13.90 9.07
C GLY A 64 -7.25 12.85 10.18
N GLU A 65 -8.42 12.62 10.77
CA GLU A 65 -8.60 11.77 11.95
C GLU A 65 -8.31 10.30 11.69
N THR A 66 -8.56 9.81 10.47
CA THR A 66 -8.34 8.41 10.09
C THR A 66 -6.88 8.07 9.79
N ASP A 67 -5.98 9.05 9.79
CA ASP A 67 -4.60 8.90 9.32
C ASP A 67 -3.82 7.79 10.03
N LEU A 68 -4.00 7.66 11.35
CA LEU A 68 -3.31 6.64 12.15
C LEU A 68 -3.78 5.23 11.76
N CYS A 69 -5.09 4.99 11.82
CA CYS A 69 -5.69 3.70 11.44
C CYS A 69 -5.32 3.31 10.01
N ASP A 70 -5.38 4.28 9.11
CA ASP A 70 -5.04 4.10 7.71
C ASP A 70 -3.57 3.75 7.50
N ALA A 71 -2.65 4.44 8.18
CA ALA A 71 -1.22 4.17 8.11
C ALA A 71 -0.88 2.78 8.66
N VAL A 72 -1.45 2.40 9.80
CA VAL A 72 -1.25 1.08 10.41
C VAL A 72 -1.77 -0.02 9.51
N ARG A 73 -3.03 0.07 9.03
CA ARG A 73 -3.60 -0.91 8.09
C ARG A 73 -2.74 -1.06 6.84
N THR A 74 -2.25 0.06 6.33
CA THR A 74 -1.35 0.14 5.18
C THR A 74 0.01 -0.51 5.50
N ALA A 75 0.56 -0.33 6.69
CA ALA A 75 1.80 -0.97 7.08
C ALA A 75 1.63 -2.49 7.16
N VAL A 76 0.53 -2.95 7.77
CA VAL A 76 0.23 -4.38 7.93
C VAL A 76 0.11 -5.04 6.57
N ILE A 77 -0.71 -4.51 5.66
CA ILE A 77 -0.88 -5.09 4.32
C ILE A 77 0.46 -5.13 3.57
N ASN A 78 1.30 -4.10 3.69
CA ASN A 78 2.58 -4.05 2.99
C ASN A 78 3.57 -5.08 3.54
N LYS A 79 3.72 -5.15 4.87
CA LYS A 79 4.58 -6.13 5.53
C LYS A 79 4.14 -7.55 5.20
N ARG A 80 2.84 -7.84 5.30
CA ARG A 80 2.29 -9.18 5.01
C ARG A 80 2.49 -9.58 3.54
N ALA A 81 2.57 -8.61 2.63
CA ALA A 81 2.89 -8.85 1.23
C ALA A 81 4.39 -9.00 0.95
N GLY A 82 5.27 -8.81 1.95
CA GLY A 82 6.73 -8.89 1.82
C GLY A 82 7.44 -7.54 1.61
N GLY A 83 6.72 -6.42 1.70
CA GLY A 83 7.33 -5.09 1.66
C GLY A 83 8.07 -4.72 2.95
N MET A 84 9.04 -3.81 2.85
CA MET A 84 10.01 -3.51 3.91
C MET A 84 9.76 -2.20 4.67
N GLY A 85 8.86 -1.35 4.18
CA GLY A 85 8.60 -0.06 4.83
C GLY A 85 7.49 0.75 4.19
N LEU A 86 7.14 1.86 4.84
CA LEU A 86 6.29 2.90 4.28
C LEU A 86 6.95 4.27 4.30
N ILE A 87 6.68 5.08 3.28
CA ILE A 87 7.02 6.50 3.24
C ILE A 87 5.85 7.32 3.79
N LEU A 88 6.08 8.04 4.88
CA LEU A 88 5.13 8.97 5.49
C LEU A 88 5.57 10.41 5.24
N GLY A 89 4.92 11.08 4.30
CA GLY A 89 5.11 12.51 4.05
C GLY A 89 4.09 13.35 4.80
N ARG A 90 3.29 14.12 4.05
CA ARG A 90 2.25 15.02 4.59
C ARG A 90 1.34 14.40 5.64
N LYS A 91 1.09 13.08 5.58
CA LYS A 91 0.29 12.35 6.58
C LYS A 91 0.87 12.44 8.00
N ALA A 92 2.19 12.45 8.16
CA ALA A 92 2.85 12.63 9.45
C ALA A 92 3.19 14.12 9.69
N PHE A 93 3.79 14.79 8.70
CA PHE A 93 4.37 16.13 8.87
C PHE A 93 3.37 17.30 8.85
N LYS A 94 2.08 17.07 8.55
CA LYS A 94 1.02 18.10 8.70
C LYS A 94 0.28 18.00 10.04
N LYS A 95 0.70 17.12 10.95
CA LYS A 95 0.11 16.99 12.29
C LYS A 95 0.93 17.78 13.32
N SER A 96 0.43 17.84 14.55
CA SER A 96 1.27 18.26 15.68
C SER A 96 2.51 17.37 15.77
N MET A 97 3.61 17.85 16.36
CA MET A 97 4.82 17.04 16.54
C MET A 97 4.51 15.71 17.26
N ALA A 98 3.73 15.78 18.34
CA ALA A 98 3.34 14.61 19.12
C ALA A 98 2.56 13.60 18.28
N ASP A 99 1.57 14.05 17.49
CA ASP A 99 0.76 13.17 16.64
C ASP A 99 1.55 12.60 15.46
N GLY A 100 2.45 13.39 14.87
CA GLY A 100 3.33 12.97 13.79
C GLY A 100 4.29 11.87 14.25
N VAL A 101 4.94 12.05 15.39
CA VAL A 101 5.81 11.04 16.02
C VAL A 101 5.02 9.78 16.35
N LYS A 102 3.85 9.91 16.98
CA LYS A 102 2.97 8.77 17.28
C LYS A 102 2.60 7.97 16.03
N LEU A 103 2.31 8.65 14.92
CA LEU A 103 1.97 8.00 13.65
C LEU A 103 3.16 7.25 13.06
N ILE A 104 4.36 7.84 13.08
CA ILE A 104 5.58 7.18 12.59
C ILE A 104 5.91 5.94 13.44
N ASN A 105 5.89 6.07 14.77
CA ASN A 105 6.16 4.96 15.67
C ASN A 105 5.15 3.82 15.47
N ALA A 106 3.86 4.12 15.33
CA ALA A 106 2.84 3.09 15.09
C ALA A 106 3.08 2.30 13.78
N VAL A 107 3.66 2.93 12.75
CA VAL A 107 4.07 2.21 11.53
C VAL A 107 5.32 1.37 11.79
N GLN A 108 6.30 1.88 12.53
CA GLN A 108 7.50 1.13 12.90
C GLN A 108 7.15 -0.10 13.75
N ASP A 109 6.24 0.04 14.70
CA ASP A 109 5.74 -1.05 15.55
C ASP A 109 5.19 -2.21 14.72
N VAL A 110 4.48 -1.92 13.62
CA VAL A 110 4.02 -2.96 12.69
C VAL A 110 5.18 -3.74 12.09
N TYR A 111 6.28 -3.09 11.71
CA TYR A 111 7.45 -3.77 11.14
C TYR A 111 8.27 -4.51 12.18
N LEU A 112 8.29 -4.04 13.43
CA LEU A 112 8.96 -4.69 14.56
C LEU A 112 8.16 -5.85 15.17
N ASP A 113 6.82 -5.88 15.03
CA ASP A 113 5.98 -6.93 15.59
C ASP A 113 6.15 -8.26 14.84
N SER A 114 6.77 -9.24 15.50
CA SER A 114 7.04 -10.58 14.97
C SER A 114 5.77 -11.41 14.69
N LYS A 115 4.61 -11.04 15.27
CA LYS A 115 3.32 -11.70 15.00
C LYS A 115 2.76 -11.35 13.63
N ILE A 116 3.20 -10.24 13.03
CA ILE A 116 2.78 -9.82 11.69
C ILE A 116 3.75 -10.42 10.69
N THR A 117 3.49 -11.66 10.30
CA THR A 117 4.32 -12.41 9.35
C THR A 117 3.97 -12.09 7.91
N ILE A 118 4.87 -12.46 6.99
CA ILE A 118 4.52 -12.60 5.57
C ILE A 118 3.43 -13.68 5.48
N ALA A 119 2.37 -13.38 4.73
CA ALA A 119 1.22 -14.28 4.54
C ALA A 119 1.47 -15.31 3.44
#